data_AF-A0A3S0WQZ7-F1
#
_entry.id   AF-A0A3S0WQZ7-F1
#
_cell.length_a   1.000
_cell.length_b   1.000
_cell.length_c   1.000
_cell.angle_alpha   90.00
_cell.angle_beta   90.00
_cell.angle_gamma   90.00
#
_symmetry.space_group_name_H-M   'P 1'
#
loop_
_entity.id
_entity.type
_entity.pdbx_description
1 polymer ?
#
loop_
_entity_poly.entity_id
_entity_poly.type
_entity_poly.pdbx_seq_one_letter_code
_entity_poly.pdbx_strand_id
1 'polypeptide(L)'
;MFSLHDIQLRYAQKQQEIKLIRNEIKSAVNAILELEGKSHFPETLNPLMSQAEKVSHHKAENDDDISQLMAAAGEALAIIPEEIEKINNAIPENENNKRQLELKKNKKQQSFTAIEKEISLVKSELKNLVSPAVPTSFEKFIADKNPGFLKSLVLFFIPQKFITAAQAKCVAEEVYESTKISFEHSIKSLQEKLVTQKKQFDHLSQAMGTAEKQIKAAPVQIKKLKRLEEQIKALKTACEKLPLPERSLDNAAEKNANNDDDELFSNFQPF
;
A
#
# COMPACT_ATOMS: atom_id res chain seq x y z
N MET A 1 13.43 19.72 -65.95
CA MET A 1 14.05 18.44 -65.54
C MET A 1 15.03 18.76 -64.41
N PHE A 2 14.94 18.08 -63.27
CA PHE A 2 16.00 18.15 -62.25
C PHE A 2 17.23 17.41 -62.75
N SER A 3 18.43 17.92 -62.47
CA SER A 3 19.66 17.18 -62.76
C SER A 3 19.81 16.00 -61.77
N LEU A 4 20.56 14.97 -62.16
CA LEU A 4 20.89 13.85 -61.26
C LEU A 4 21.53 14.35 -59.95
N HIS A 5 22.31 15.44 -60.03
CA HIS A 5 22.92 16.11 -58.90
C HIS A 5 21.89 16.75 -57.96
N ASP A 6 20.84 17.39 -58.51
CA ASP A 6 19.74 17.97 -57.71
C ASP A 6 18.94 16.90 -56.96
N ILE A 7 18.75 15.73 -57.58
CA ILE A 7 18.05 14.58 -56.98
C ILE A 7 18.88 14.01 -55.82
N GLN A 8 20.18 13.80 -56.04
CA GLN A 8 21.10 13.32 -55.00
C GLN A 8 21.21 14.29 -53.82
N LEU A 9 21.28 15.60 -54.08
CA LEU A 9 21.33 16.63 -53.04
C LEU A 9 20.06 16.64 -52.19
N ARG A 10 18.87 16.56 -52.82
CA ARG A 10 17.58 16.47 -52.12
C ARG A 10 17.45 15.20 -51.30
N TYR A 11 17.94 14.07 -51.82
CA TYR A 11 17.94 12.80 -51.09
C TYR A 11 18.85 12.88 -49.85
N ALA A 12 20.06 13.42 -49.99
CA ALA A 12 20.98 13.62 -48.86
C ALA A 12 20.39 14.56 -47.80
N GLN A 13 19.71 15.63 -48.21
CA GLN A 13 19.00 16.55 -47.31
C GLN A 13 17.88 15.85 -46.55
N LYS A 14 17.00 15.09 -47.23
CA LYS A 14 15.94 14.30 -46.59
C LYS A 14 16.49 13.27 -45.59
N GLN A 15 17.58 12.58 -45.93
CA GLN A 15 18.23 11.62 -45.04
C GLN A 15 18.81 12.29 -43.79
N GLN A 16 19.37 13.50 -43.92
CA GLN A 16 19.86 14.27 -42.80
C GLN A 16 18.72 14.76 -41.88
N GLU A 17 17.59 15.18 -42.45
CA GLU A 17 16.38 15.55 -41.69
C GLU A 17 15.81 14.35 -40.92
N ILE A 18 15.68 13.18 -41.55
CA ILE A 18 15.22 11.93 -40.90
C ILE A 18 16.14 11.56 -39.72
N LYS A 19 17.46 11.67 -39.91
CA LYS A 19 18.44 11.40 -38.84
C LYS A 19 18.28 12.36 -37.67
N LEU A 20 17.99 13.63 -37.93
CA LEU A 20 17.76 14.63 -36.89
C LEU A 20 16.49 14.33 -36.10
N ILE A 21 15.39 14.00 -36.78
CA ILE A 21 14.13 13.61 -36.14
C ILE A 21 14.30 12.33 -35.29
N ARG A 22 15.00 11.31 -35.80
CA ARG A 22 15.29 10.09 -35.03
C ARG A 22 16.12 10.36 -33.77
N ASN A 23 17.00 11.37 -33.80
CA ASN A 23 17.72 11.80 -32.60
C ASN A 23 16.81 12.52 -31.59
N GLU A 24 15.85 13.32 -32.06
CA GLU A 24 14.81 13.92 -31.20
C GLU A 24 13.98 12.84 -30.50
N ILE A 25 13.55 11.82 -31.24
CA ILE A 25 12.81 10.66 -30.71
C ILE A 25 13.63 9.95 -29.63
N LYS A 26 14.91 9.65 -29.88
CA LYS A 26 15.82 9.06 -28.88
C LYS A 26 15.94 9.91 -27.62
N SER A 27 16.08 11.22 -27.77
CA SER A 27 16.17 12.14 -26.64
C SER A 27 14.90 12.08 -25.78
N ALA A 28 13.72 12.05 -26.41
CA ALA A 28 12.44 11.95 -25.71
C ALA A 28 12.26 10.58 -25.02
N VAL A 29 12.65 9.49 -25.69
CA VAL A 29 12.65 8.13 -25.12
C VAL A 29 13.54 8.05 -23.88
N ASN A 30 14.76 8.57 -23.94
CA ASN A 30 15.67 8.57 -22.79
C ASN A 30 15.12 9.40 -21.63
N ALA A 31 14.46 10.53 -21.91
CA ALA A 31 13.81 11.33 -20.88
C ALA A 31 12.66 10.57 -20.18
N ILE A 32 11.91 9.75 -20.91
CA ILE A 32 10.86 8.87 -20.35
C ILE A 32 11.48 7.79 -19.45
N LEU A 33 12.51 7.07 -19.93
CA LEU A 33 13.18 6.02 -19.18
C LEU A 33 13.89 6.55 -17.93
N GLU A 34 14.48 7.75 -18.00
CA GLU A 34 15.07 8.40 -16.82
C GLU A 34 14.03 8.72 -15.74
N LEU A 35 12.79 9.07 -16.14
CA LEU A 35 11.71 9.34 -15.20
C LEU A 35 11.25 8.06 -14.49
N GLU A 36 11.25 6.93 -15.20
CA GLU A 36 10.93 5.60 -14.68
C GLU A 36 12.03 5.06 -13.74
N GLY A 37 13.31 5.17 -14.12
CA GLY A 37 14.42 4.77 -13.24
C GLY A 37 14.44 5.52 -11.89
N LYS A 38 13.81 6.71 -11.84
CA LYS A 38 13.64 7.54 -10.64
C LYS A 38 12.25 7.37 -9.98
N SER A 39 11.35 6.59 -10.58
CA SER A 39 9.93 6.46 -10.19
C SER A 39 9.28 5.15 -10.65
N HIS A 40 8.71 4.38 -9.73
CA HIS A 40 7.73 3.36 -10.14
C HIS A 40 6.43 4.02 -10.60
N PHE A 41 6.08 3.81 -11.86
CA PHE A 41 4.81 4.19 -12.47
C PHE A 41 3.77 3.06 -12.30
N PRO A 42 2.47 3.35 -12.48
CA PRO A 42 1.43 2.32 -12.51
C PRO A 42 1.73 1.27 -13.59
N GLU A 43 1.38 0.01 -13.31
CA GLU A 43 1.60 -1.12 -14.24
C GLU A 43 0.89 -0.93 -15.59
N THR A 44 -0.17 -0.11 -15.63
CA THR A 44 -0.88 0.27 -16.85
C THR A 44 -0.01 1.04 -17.85
N LEU A 45 1.13 1.59 -17.41
CA LEU A 45 2.11 2.28 -18.27
C LEU A 45 3.29 1.40 -18.69
N ASN A 46 3.37 0.14 -18.24
CA ASN A 46 4.43 -0.80 -18.61
C ASN A 46 4.60 -1.01 -20.13
N PRO A 47 3.53 -1.05 -20.96
CA PRO A 47 3.69 -1.16 -22.41
C PRO A 47 4.50 -0.02 -23.02
N LEU A 48 4.30 1.22 -22.55
CA LEU A 48 5.07 2.38 -22.99
C LEU A 48 6.55 2.23 -22.60
N MET A 49 6.82 1.81 -21.36
CA MET A 49 8.19 1.65 -20.86
C MET A 49 8.94 0.57 -21.64
N SER A 50 8.30 -0.59 -21.85
CA SER A 50 8.89 -1.68 -22.64
C SER A 50 9.21 -1.26 -24.08
N GLN A 51 8.32 -0.49 -24.72
CA GLN A 51 8.58 0.01 -26.08
C GLN A 51 9.65 1.10 -26.10
N ALA A 52 9.70 1.97 -25.09
CA ALA A 52 10.76 2.96 -24.94
C ALA A 52 12.13 2.30 -24.77
N GLU A 53 12.25 1.24 -23.96
CA GLU A 53 13.47 0.45 -23.81
C GLU A 53 13.90 -0.18 -25.14
N LYS A 54 12.98 -0.82 -25.86
CA LYS A 54 13.27 -1.42 -27.18
C LYS A 54 13.81 -0.39 -28.17
N VAL A 55 13.18 0.77 -28.27
CA VAL A 55 13.61 1.85 -29.19
C VAL A 55 14.96 2.44 -28.76
N SER A 56 15.25 2.51 -27.46
CA SER A 56 16.55 2.93 -26.94
C SER A 56 17.67 1.95 -27.34
N HIS A 57 17.42 0.64 -27.23
CA HIS A 57 18.41 -0.40 -27.56
C HIS A 57 18.63 -0.62 -29.07
N HIS A 58 17.59 -0.49 -29.90
CA HIS A 58 17.66 -0.74 -31.35
C HIS A 58 17.94 0.52 -32.18
N LYS A 59 18.46 1.58 -31.54
CA LYS A 59 18.84 2.85 -32.18
C LYS A 59 17.72 3.53 -33.00
N ALA A 60 16.44 3.28 -32.73
CA ALA A 60 15.31 3.88 -33.48
C ALA A 60 15.48 3.83 -35.01
N GLU A 61 16.11 2.76 -35.52
CA GLU A 61 16.39 2.61 -36.96
C GLU A 61 15.23 1.94 -37.71
N ASN A 62 14.36 1.23 -36.99
CA ASN A 62 13.21 0.50 -37.51
C ASN A 62 11.91 1.30 -37.34
N ASP A 63 11.21 1.54 -38.43
CA ASP A 63 9.97 2.32 -38.45
C ASP A 63 8.79 1.59 -37.79
N ASP A 64 8.84 0.24 -37.70
CA ASP A 64 7.84 -0.56 -36.98
C ASP A 64 7.93 -0.34 -35.47
N ASP A 65 9.14 -0.30 -34.92
CA ASP A 65 9.35 -0.04 -33.48
C ASP A 65 8.91 1.38 -33.09
N ILE A 66 9.14 2.37 -33.98
CA ILE A 66 8.66 3.75 -33.78
C ILE A 66 7.12 3.79 -33.84
N SER A 67 6.51 3.03 -34.74
CA SER A 67 5.05 2.94 -34.87
C SER A 67 4.40 2.30 -33.62
N GLN A 68 4.98 1.21 -33.11
CA GLN A 68 4.53 0.58 -31.87
C GLN A 68 4.72 1.48 -30.65
N LEU A 69 5.85 2.20 -30.58
CA LEU A 69 6.08 3.21 -29.54
C LEU A 69 5.04 4.33 -29.61
N MET A 70 4.67 4.78 -30.81
CA MET A 70 3.66 5.82 -31.00
C MET A 70 2.26 5.35 -30.56
N ALA A 71 1.89 4.10 -30.84
CA ALA A 71 0.66 3.50 -30.36
C ALA A 71 0.62 3.43 -28.82
N ALA A 72 1.69 2.91 -28.20
CA ALA A 72 1.81 2.82 -26.74
C ALA A 72 1.82 4.21 -26.06
N ALA A 73 2.44 5.21 -26.70
CA ALA A 73 2.40 6.61 -26.27
C ALA A 73 0.98 7.19 -26.33
N GLY A 74 0.21 6.87 -27.38
CA GLY A 74 -1.19 7.26 -27.51
C GLY A 74 -2.08 6.69 -26.41
N GLU A 75 -1.93 5.39 -26.11
CA GLU A 75 -2.64 4.72 -25.02
C GLU A 75 -2.25 5.30 -23.66
N ALA A 76 -0.96 5.52 -23.41
CA ALA A 76 -0.49 6.13 -22.17
C ALA A 76 -1.05 7.55 -21.94
N LEU A 77 -1.16 8.37 -22.99
CA LEU A 77 -1.76 9.71 -22.89
C LEU A 77 -3.25 9.66 -22.54
N ALA A 78 -3.97 8.61 -22.93
CA ALA A 78 -5.36 8.42 -22.53
C ALA A 78 -5.49 7.97 -21.06
N ILE A 79 -4.54 7.14 -20.59
CA ILE A 79 -4.56 6.57 -19.24
C ILE A 79 -4.11 7.57 -18.16
N ILE A 80 -3.10 8.41 -18.44
CA ILE A 80 -2.51 9.31 -17.43
C ILE A 80 -3.55 10.23 -16.77
N PRO A 81 -4.47 10.91 -17.50
CA PRO A 81 -5.52 11.72 -16.89
C PRO A 81 -6.43 10.91 -15.95
N GLU A 82 -6.82 9.69 -16.34
CA GLU A 82 -7.65 8.81 -15.52
C GLU A 82 -6.93 8.40 -14.24
N GLU A 83 -5.63 8.07 -14.31
CA GLU A 83 -4.82 7.75 -13.12
C GLU A 83 -4.65 8.97 -12.19
N ILE A 84 -4.46 10.17 -12.75
CA ILE A 84 -4.44 11.41 -11.97
C ILE A 84 -5.78 11.64 -11.28
N GLU A 85 -6.90 11.41 -11.97
CA GLU A 85 -8.25 11.54 -11.40
C GLU A 85 -8.49 10.52 -10.28
N LYS A 86 -8.11 9.25 -10.46
CA LYS A 86 -8.16 8.22 -9.41
C LYS A 86 -7.39 8.66 -8.16
N ILE A 87 -6.17 9.16 -8.33
CA ILE A 87 -5.36 9.66 -7.20
C ILE A 87 -6.03 10.87 -6.54
N ASN A 88 -6.55 11.82 -7.32
CA ASN A 88 -7.25 12.99 -6.79
C ASN A 88 -8.52 12.62 -6.01
N ASN A 89 -9.26 11.61 -6.44
CA ASN A 89 -10.45 11.11 -5.75
C ASN A 89 -10.09 10.31 -4.49
N ALA A 90 -8.95 9.62 -4.49
CA ALA A 90 -8.46 8.87 -3.33
C ALA A 90 -7.94 9.78 -2.19
N ILE A 91 -7.49 11.01 -2.48
CA ILE A 91 -7.05 11.97 -1.45
C ILE A 91 -8.16 12.30 -0.44
N PRO A 92 -9.34 12.83 -0.84
CA PRO A 92 -10.40 13.17 0.09
C PRO A 92 -10.99 11.94 0.79
N GLU A 93 -11.02 10.78 0.13
CA GLU A 93 -11.41 9.52 0.76
C GLU A 93 -10.45 9.14 1.90
N ASN A 94 -9.14 9.20 1.66
CA ASN A 94 -8.13 8.94 2.68
C ASN A 94 -8.14 9.98 3.80
N GLU A 95 -8.43 11.26 3.50
CA GLU A 95 -8.62 12.28 4.53
C GLU A 95 -9.82 12.00 5.42
N ASN A 96 -10.96 11.59 4.83
CA ASN A 96 -12.14 11.19 5.58
C ASN A 96 -11.84 9.96 6.45
N ASN A 97 -11.19 8.95 5.88
CA ASN A 97 -10.75 7.77 6.63
C ASN A 97 -9.82 8.16 7.80
N LYS A 98 -8.85 9.05 7.58
CA LYS A 98 -7.97 9.57 8.64
C LYS A 98 -8.77 10.24 9.77
N ARG A 99 -9.76 11.08 9.44
CA ARG A 99 -10.65 11.72 10.44
C ARG A 99 -11.46 10.70 11.23
N GLN A 100 -12.00 9.67 10.57
CA GLN A 100 -12.75 8.60 11.24
C GLN A 100 -11.86 7.77 12.18
N LEU A 101 -10.63 7.46 11.74
CA LEU A 101 -9.65 6.77 12.58
C LEU A 101 -9.24 7.62 13.79
N GLU A 102 -9.07 8.92 13.63
CA GLU A 102 -8.79 9.86 14.71
C GLU A 102 -9.93 9.93 15.74
N LEU A 103 -11.18 9.98 15.29
CA LEU A 103 -12.35 9.89 16.17
C LEU A 103 -12.37 8.57 16.96
N LYS A 104 -12.08 7.44 16.30
CA LYS A 104 -11.98 6.13 16.97
C LYS A 104 -10.85 6.10 17.99
N LYS A 105 -9.69 6.68 17.65
CA LYS A 105 -8.52 6.80 18.53
C LYS A 105 -8.84 7.62 19.77
N ASN A 106 -9.51 8.76 19.62
CA ASN A 106 -9.94 9.60 20.73
C ASN A 106 -10.93 8.89 21.65
N LYS A 107 -11.92 8.19 21.09
CA LYS A 107 -12.85 7.35 21.88
C LYS A 107 -12.12 6.25 22.66
N LYS A 108 -11.13 5.61 22.05
CA LYS A 108 -10.30 4.60 22.73
C LYS A 108 -9.46 5.23 23.84
N GLN A 109 -8.87 6.40 23.61
CA GLN A 109 -8.12 7.12 24.64
C GLN A 109 -8.99 7.46 25.86
N GLN A 110 -10.23 7.89 25.63
CA GLN A 110 -11.19 8.13 26.72
C GLN A 110 -11.51 6.83 27.49
N SER A 111 -11.74 5.72 26.78
CA SER A 111 -11.95 4.42 27.40
C SER A 111 -10.76 3.96 28.22
N PHE A 112 -9.53 4.24 27.77
CA PHE A 112 -8.30 3.95 28.52
C PHE A 112 -8.29 4.64 29.86
N THR A 113 -8.46 5.96 29.84
CA THR A 113 -8.46 6.77 31.05
C THR A 113 -9.60 6.37 31.99
N ALA A 114 -10.75 5.94 31.46
CA ALA A 114 -11.85 5.41 32.27
C ALA A 114 -11.47 4.10 32.98
N ILE A 115 -10.87 3.14 32.26
CA ILE A 115 -10.44 1.85 32.83
C ILE A 115 -9.32 2.07 33.86
N GLU A 116 -8.36 2.95 33.60
CA GLU A 116 -7.28 3.27 34.56
C GLU A 116 -7.83 3.88 35.85
N LYS A 117 -8.84 4.74 35.76
CA LYS A 117 -9.55 5.29 36.91
C LYS A 117 -10.30 4.20 37.68
N GLU A 118 -10.98 3.30 36.97
CA GLU A 118 -11.70 2.16 37.58
C GLU A 118 -10.74 1.22 38.31
N ILE A 119 -9.59 0.86 37.71
CA ILE A 119 -8.55 0.07 38.37
C ILE A 119 -8.06 0.77 39.64
N SER A 120 -7.81 2.08 39.56
CA SER A 120 -7.35 2.87 40.71
C SER A 120 -8.39 2.88 41.84
N LEU A 121 -9.67 2.98 41.49
CA LEU A 121 -10.78 2.95 42.44
C LEU A 121 -10.88 1.57 43.13
N VAL A 122 -10.91 0.48 42.36
CA VAL A 122 -10.98 -0.89 42.93
C VAL A 122 -9.74 -1.20 43.78
N LYS A 123 -8.55 -0.75 43.37
CA LYS A 123 -7.34 -0.86 44.19
C LYS A 123 -7.44 -0.09 45.50
N SER A 124 -8.06 1.09 45.48
CA SER A 124 -8.30 1.87 46.69
C SER A 124 -9.30 1.15 47.60
N GLU A 125 -10.38 0.60 47.05
CA GLU A 125 -11.38 -0.17 47.80
C GLU A 125 -10.75 -1.42 48.44
N LEU A 126 -9.93 -2.15 47.69
CA LEU A 126 -9.17 -3.30 48.17
C LEU A 126 -8.19 -2.91 49.28
N LYS A 127 -7.49 -1.78 49.15
CA LYS A 127 -6.55 -1.28 50.17
C LYS A 127 -7.27 -0.85 51.45
N ASN A 128 -8.47 -0.29 51.30
CA ASN A 128 -9.29 0.18 52.42
C ASN A 128 -10.19 -0.93 53.01
N LEU A 129 -10.13 -2.15 52.45
CA LEU A 129 -10.88 -3.29 52.95
C LEU A 129 -10.38 -3.64 54.35
N VAL A 130 -11.26 -3.54 55.34
CA VAL A 130 -10.91 -3.79 56.74
C VAL A 130 -10.88 -5.30 56.98
N SER A 131 -9.71 -5.82 57.36
CA SER A 131 -9.58 -7.22 57.77
C SER A 131 -10.31 -7.44 59.10
N PRO A 132 -11.24 -8.40 59.18
CA PRO A 132 -11.82 -8.80 60.45
C PRO A 132 -10.75 -9.50 61.32
N ALA A 133 -11.04 -9.65 62.61
CA ALA A 133 -10.23 -10.47 63.49
C ALA A 133 -10.29 -11.94 63.05
N VAL A 134 -9.13 -12.54 62.82
CA VAL A 134 -9.02 -13.95 62.40
C VAL A 134 -9.57 -14.85 63.51
N PRO A 135 -10.59 -15.68 63.25
CA PRO A 135 -11.11 -16.60 64.24
C PRO A 135 -10.05 -17.65 64.58
N THR A 136 -9.89 -17.87 65.87
CA THR A 136 -8.97 -18.87 66.43
C THR A 136 -9.41 -20.29 66.05
N SER A 137 -8.50 -21.27 66.16
CA SER A 137 -8.83 -22.68 65.90
C SER A 137 -9.98 -23.19 66.77
N PHE A 138 -10.14 -22.67 68.00
CA PHE A 138 -11.25 -23.00 68.88
C PHE A 138 -12.56 -22.35 68.41
N GLU A 139 -12.54 -21.10 67.95
CA GLU A 139 -13.71 -20.44 67.37
C GLU A 139 -14.17 -21.14 66.08
N LYS A 140 -13.23 -21.53 65.21
CA LYS A 140 -13.52 -22.35 64.02
C LYS A 140 -14.09 -23.72 64.41
N PHE A 141 -13.59 -24.32 65.49
CA PHE A 141 -14.15 -25.56 66.02
C PHE A 141 -15.61 -25.36 66.49
N ILE A 142 -15.90 -24.36 67.32
CA ILE A 142 -17.26 -24.21 67.86
C ILE A 142 -18.28 -23.61 66.87
N ALA A 143 -17.82 -22.93 65.81
CA ALA A 143 -18.66 -22.34 64.78
C ALA A 143 -19.20 -23.35 63.75
N ASP A 144 -18.64 -24.57 63.71
CA ASP A 144 -19.01 -25.60 62.75
C ASP A 144 -20.49 -25.97 62.83
N LYS A 145 -21.16 -25.88 61.69
CA LYS A 145 -22.60 -26.14 61.54
C LYS A 145 -22.94 -27.63 61.49
N ASN A 146 -21.95 -28.50 61.25
CA ASN A 146 -22.13 -29.95 61.18
C ASN A 146 -21.24 -30.69 62.20
N PRO A 147 -21.45 -30.49 63.51
CA PRO A 147 -20.65 -31.19 64.50
C PRO A 147 -20.98 -32.69 64.53
N GLY A 148 -19.95 -33.54 64.45
CA GLY A 148 -20.08 -34.97 64.72
C GLY A 148 -20.42 -35.24 66.20
N PHE A 149 -20.81 -36.48 66.52
CA PHE A 149 -21.31 -36.86 67.86
C PHE A 149 -20.43 -36.40 69.04
N LEU A 150 -19.13 -36.65 68.98
CA LEU A 150 -18.17 -36.25 70.03
C LEU A 150 -18.08 -34.73 70.20
N LYS A 151 -18.20 -33.99 69.10
CA LYS A 151 -18.17 -32.54 69.10
C LYS A 151 -19.46 -31.96 69.67
N SER A 152 -20.61 -32.56 69.36
CA SER A 152 -21.91 -32.18 69.92
C SER A 152 -21.94 -32.31 71.45
N LEU A 153 -21.28 -33.32 72.02
CA LEU A 153 -21.10 -33.45 73.48
C LEU A 153 -20.30 -32.29 74.07
N VAL A 154 -19.23 -31.86 73.41
CA VAL A 154 -18.42 -30.71 73.85
C VAL A 154 -19.22 -29.41 73.72
N LEU A 155 -19.93 -29.22 72.60
CA LEU A 155 -20.74 -28.02 72.33
C LEU A 155 -21.92 -27.87 73.31
N PHE A 156 -22.44 -28.96 73.88
CA PHE A 156 -23.53 -28.93 74.86
C PHE A 156 -23.18 -28.10 76.11
N PHE A 157 -21.90 -28.06 76.50
CA PHE A 157 -21.42 -27.28 77.65
C PHE A 157 -21.03 -25.84 77.30
N ILE A 158 -21.10 -25.46 76.02
CA ILE A 158 -20.71 -24.13 75.55
C ILE A 158 -21.97 -23.26 75.41
N PRO A 159 -22.03 -22.08 76.05
CA PRO A 159 -23.19 -21.21 75.91
C PRO A 159 -23.38 -20.76 74.45
N GLN A 160 -24.64 -20.81 73.98
CA GLN A 160 -25.01 -20.48 72.59
C GLN A 160 -24.51 -19.08 72.13
N LYS A 161 -24.36 -18.13 73.06
CA LYS A 161 -23.81 -16.80 72.79
C LYS A 161 -22.37 -16.85 72.25
N PHE A 162 -21.54 -17.80 72.73
CA PHE A 162 -20.17 -17.97 72.24
C PHE A 162 -20.15 -18.64 70.86
N ILE A 163 -21.02 -19.62 70.64
CA ILE A 163 -21.18 -20.29 69.34
C ILE A 163 -21.61 -19.28 68.26
N THR A 164 -22.62 -18.47 68.54
CA THR A 164 -23.11 -17.42 67.62
C THR A 164 -22.07 -16.33 67.34
N ALA A 165 -21.31 -15.90 68.37
CA ALA A 165 -20.22 -14.95 68.17
C ALA A 165 -19.07 -15.53 67.32
N ALA A 166 -18.70 -16.80 67.54
CA ALA A 166 -17.70 -17.49 66.73
C ALA A 166 -18.16 -17.68 65.27
N GLN A 167 -19.42 -18.04 65.05
CA GLN A 167 -20.03 -18.11 63.72
C GLN A 167 -19.99 -16.76 63.00
N ALA A 168 -20.32 -15.67 63.69
CA ALA A 168 -20.26 -14.33 63.11
C ALA A 168 -18.83 -13.95 62.67
N LYS A 169 -17.81 -14.31 63.46
CA LYS A 169 -16.39 -14.09 63.09
C LYS A 169 -15.98 -14.93 61.87
N CYS A 170 -16.35 -16.21 61.82
CA CYS A 170 -16.06 -17.06 60.66
C CYS A 170 -16.73 -16.55 59.39
N VAL A 171 -18.00 -16.14 59.46
CA VAL A 171 -18.71 -15.55 58.32
C VAL A 171 -18.06 -14.23 57.89
N ALA A 172 -17.62 -13.39 58.83
CA ALA A 172 -16.91 -12.16 58.50
C ALA A 172 -15.58 -12.43 57.78
N GLU A 173 -14.80 -13.43 58.21
CA GLU A 173 -13.56 -13.87 57.52
C GLU A 173 -13.86 -14.38 56.11
N GLU A 174 -14.88 -15.23 55.92
CA GLU A 174 -15.29 -15.74 54.60
C GLU A 174 -15.77 -14.62 53.65
N VAL A 175 -16.57 -13.68 54.15
CA VAL A 175 -17.04 -12.52 53.37
C VAL A 175 -15.87 -11.62 52.99
N TYR A 176 -14.91 -11.40 53.91
CA TYR A 176 -13.72 -10.62 53.63
C TYR A 176 -12.86 -11.28 52.53
N GLU A 177 -12.53 -12.57 52.66
CA GLU A 177 -11.70 -13.28 51.67
C GLU A 177 -12.39 -13.36 50.30
N SER A 178 -13.70 -13.65 50.26
CA SER A 178 -14.46 -13.65 49.00
C SER A 178 -14.50 -12.26 48.34
N THR A 179 -14.68 -11.19 49.13
CA THR A 179 -14.65 -9.81 48.63
C THR A 179 -13.27 -9.44 48.09
N LYS A 180 -12.20 -9.79 48.82
CA LYS A 180 -10.82 -9.57 48.42
C LYS A 180 -10.50 -10.26 47.08
N ILE A 181 -10.83 -11.55 46.95
CA ILE A 181 -10.67 -12.32 45.71
C ILE A 181 -11.45 -11.67 44.55
N SER A 182 -12.68 -11.21 44.81
CA SER A 182 -13.51 -10.53 43.82
C SER A 182 -12.88 -9.23 43.29
N PHE A 183 -12.30 -8.41 44.17
CA PHE A 183 -11.57 -7.21 43.78
C PHE A 183 -10.29 -7.53 43.00
N GLU A 184 -9.50 -8.50 43.45
CA GLU A 184 -8.28 -8.94 42.74
C GLU A 184 -8.62 -9.44 41.32
N HIS A 185 -9.68 -10.24 41.18
CA HIS A 185 -10.17 -10.70 39.89
C HIS A 185 -10.65 -9.55 39.00
N SER A 186 -11.37 -8.58 39.58
CA SER A 186 -11.85 -7.39 38.86
C SER A 186 -10.68 -6.56 38.32
N ILE A 187 -9.65 -6.33 39.13
CA ILE A 187 -8.42 -5.62 38.71
C ILE A 187 -7.75 -6.37 37.55
N LYS A 188 -7.59 -7.69 37.67
CA LYS A 188 -6.98 -8.51 36.61
C LYS A 188 -7.78 -8.43 35.30
N SER A 189 -9.10 -8.55 35.36
CA SER A 189 -9.97 -8.43 34.18
C SER A 189 -9.86 -7.04 33.52
N LEU A 190 -9.82 -5.98 34.32
CA LEU A 190 -9.64 -4.61 33.81
C LEU A 190 -8.27 -4.41 33.16
N GLN A 191 -7.20 -5.01 33.72
CA GLN A 191 -5.86 -4.99 33.13
C GLN A 191 -5.81 -5.72 31.78
N GLU A 192 -6.45 -6.88 31.66
CA GLU A 192 -6.55 -7.62 30.40
C GLU A 192 -7.31 -6.81 29.33
N LYS A 193 -8.39 -6.13 29.71
CA LYS A 193 -9.11 -5.19 28.84
C LYS A 193 -8.20 -4.06 28.36
N LEU A 194 -7.39 -3.49 29.25
CA LEU A 194 -6.46 -2.39 28.95
C LEU A 194 -5.40 -2.84 27.91
N VAL A 195 -4.82 -4.03 28.08
CA VAL A 195 -3.88 -4.62 27.11
C VAL A 195 -4.54 -4.78 25.73
N THR A 196 -5.77 -5.29 25.71
CA THR A 196 -6.52 -5.49 24.46
C THR A 196 -6.81 -4.17 23.76
N GLN A 197 -7.23 -3.15 24.50
CA GLN A 197 -7.45 -1.81 23.95
C GLN A 197 -6.16 -1.18 23.43
N LYS A 198 -5.00 -1.52 24.01
CA LYS A 198 -3.69 -0.99 23.58
C LYS A 198 -3.31 -1.50 22.22
N LYS A 199 -3.44 -2.81 22.01
CA LYS A 199 -3.25 -3.42 20.69
C LYS A 199 -4.14 -2.79 19.63
N GLN A 200 -5.41 -2.53 19.96
CA GLN A 200 -6.34 -1.87 19.04
C GLN A 200 -5.95 -0.41 18.76
N PHE A 201 -5.48 0.33 19.76
CA PHE A 201 -5.00 1.71 19.60
C PHE A 201 -3.74 1.80 18.73
N ASP A 202 -2.81 0.87 18.92
CA ASP A 202 -1.59 0.78 18.11
C ASP A 202 -1.93 0.49 16.64
N HIS A 203 -2.86 -0.44 16.40
CA HIS A 203 -3.37 -0.73 15.05
C HIS A 203 -4.02 0.50 14.40
N LEU A 204 -4.86 1.24 15.13
CA LEU A 204 -5.45 2.49 14.63
C LEU A 204 -4.38 3.53 14.29
N SER A 205 -3.34 3.65 15.11
CA SER A 205 -2.24 4.58 14.87
C SER A 205 -1.41 4.20 13.64
N GLN A 206 -1.17 2.90 13.41
CA GLN A 206 -0.53 2.42 12.19
C GLN A 206 -1.39 2.71 10.95
N ALA A 207 -2.70 2.43 10.99
CA ALA A 207 -3.60 2.70 9.88
C ALA A 207 -3.65 4.21 9.53
N MET A 208 -3.68 5.09 10.53
CA MET A 208 -3.57 6.54 10.32
C MET A 208 -2.25 6.93 9.66
N GLY A 209 -1.13 6.33 10.09
CA GLY A 209 0.18 6.56 9.50
C GLY A 209 0.23 6.17 8.03
N THR A 210 -0.42 5.06 7.65
CA THR A 210 -0.53 4.63 6.25
C THR A 210 -1.35 5.61 5.42
N ALA A 211 -2.53 6.00 5.90
CA ALA A 211 -3.37 6.98 5.21
C ALA A 211 -2.65 8.32 5.01
N GLU A 212 -1.92 8.79 6.03
CA GLU A 212 -1.13 10.02 5.92
C GLU A 212 0.02 9.92 4.93
N LYS A 213 0.71 8.77 4.87
CA LYS A 213 1.75 8.53 3.85
C LYS A 213 1.16 8.56 2.44
N GLN A 214 0.00 7.95 2.23
CA GLN A 214 -0.68 7.95 0.93
C GLN A 214 -1.07 9.38 0.50
N ILE A 215 -1.67 10.16 1.40
CA ILE A 215 -2.03 11.56 1.14
C ILE A 215 -0.79 12.40 0.79
N LYS A 216 0.32 12.23 1.52
CA LYS A 216 1.57 12.96 1.24
C LYS A 216 2.25 12.53 -0.05
N ALA A 217 2.14 11.25 -0.42
CA ALA A 217 2.73 10.71 -1.65
C ALA A 217 1.93 11.11 -2.91
N ALA A 218 0.62 11.29 -2.80
CA ALA A 218 -0.27 11.55 -3.92
C ALA A 218 0.14 12.79 -4.78
N PRO A 219 0.43 13.98 -4.21
CA PRO A 219 0.89 15.13 -5.00
C PRO A 219 2.19 14.87 -5.77
N VAL A 220 3.11 14.10 -5.17
CA VAL A 220 4.38 13.74 -5.81
C VAL A 220 4.13 12.81 -7.00
N GLN A 221 3.23 11.83 -6.84
CA GLN A 221 2.83 10.92 -7.93
C GLN A 221 2.13 11.68 -9.06
N ILE A 222 1.19 12.57 -8.75
CA ILE A 222 0.52 13.42 -9.75
C ILE A 222 1.54 14.26 -10.53
N LYS A 223 2.50 14.89 -9.83
CA LYS A 223 3.54 15.69 -10.49
C LYS A 223 4.41 14.84 -11.42
N LYS A 224 4.70 13.59 -11.06
CA LYS A 224 5.45 12.66 -11.90
C LYS A 224 4.65 12.26 -13.14
N LEU A 225 3.37 11.93 -13.00
CA LEU A 225 2.48 11.60 -14.11
C LEU A 225 2.33 12.78 -15.08
N LYS A 226 2.18 14.02 -14.59
CA LYS A 226 2.15 15.22 -15.45
C LYS A 226 3.44 15.43 -16.24
N ARG A 227 4.59 15.21 -15.61
CA ARG A 227 5.89 15.27 -16.32
C ARG A 227 6.00 14.20 -17.39
N LEU A 228 5.55 12.98 -17.08
CA LEU A 228 5.51 11.90 -18.05
C LEU A 228 4.60 12.25 -19.24
N GLU A 229 3.42 12.82 -18.97
CA GLU A 229 2.50 13.32 -20.00
C GLU A 229 3.17 14.34 -20.94
N GLU A 230 3.92 15.30 -20.39
CA GLU A 230 4.69 16.28 -21.17
C GLU A 230 5.75 15.61 -22.06
N GLN A 231 6.49 14.63 -21.53
CA GLN A 231 7.49 13.88 -22.30
C GLN A 231 6.86 13.05 -23.42
N ILE A 232 5.71 12.42 -23.16
CA ILE A 232 4.99 11.64 -24.19
C ILE A 232 4.45 12.57 -25.29
N LYS A 233 3.96 13.77 -24.94
CA LYS A 233 3.56 14.78 -25.94
C LYS A 233 4.74 15.21 -26.81
N ALA A 234 5.91 15.44 -26.21
CA ALA A 234 7.13 15.77 -26.94
C ALA A 234 7.57 14.62 -27.87
N LEU A 235 7.53 13.38 -27.39
CA LEU A 235 7.79 12.19 -28.19
C LEU A 235 6.83 12.08 -29.38
N LYS A 236 5.52 12.24 -29.15
CA LYS A 236 4.52 12.18 -30.21
C LYS A 236 4.76 13.25 -31.27
N THR A 237 5.06 14.48 -30.85
CA THR A 237 5.40 15.59 -31.75
C THR A 237 6.65 15.27 -32.58
N ALA A 238 7.65 14.62 -32.00
CA ALA A 238 8.85 14.20 -32.73
C ALA A 238 8.53 13.07 -33.73
N CYS A 239 7.72 12.08 -33.35
CA CYS A 239 7.28 10.99 -34.23
C CYS A 239 6.43 11.49 -35.41
N GLU A 240 5.56 12.49 -35.20
CA GLU A 240 4.72 13.08 -36.26
C GLU A 240 5.52 13.82 -37.34
N LYS A 241 6.75 14.27 -37.04
CA LYS A 241 7.65 14.87 -38.03
C LYS A 241 8.28 13.83 -38.95
N LEU A 242 8.26 12.55 -38.58
CA LEU A 242 8.88 11.49 -39.37
C LEU A 242 8.13 11.39 -40.69
N PRO A 243 8.79 11.59 -41.85
CA PRO A 243 8.11 11.47 -43.13
C PRO A 243 7.58 10.05 -43.29
N LEU A 244 6.29 9.92 -43.64
CA LEU A 244 5.74 8.63 -44.04
C LEU A 244 6.62 8.07 -45.16
N PRO A 245 6.94 6.77 -45.15
CA PRO A 245 7.71 6.18 -46.23
C PRO A 245 6.98 6.46 -47.55
N GLU A 246 7.57 7.30 -48.40
CA GLU A 246 7.15 7.44 -49.78
C GLU A 246 7.23 6.04 -50.37
N ARG A 247 6.08 5.45 -50.75
CA ARG A 247 6.07 4.23 -51.55
C ARG A 247 6.93 4.48 -52.78
N SER A 248 8.14 3.92 -52.74
CA SER A 248 9.03 3.62 -53.87
C SER A 248 8.90 4.54 -55.09
N LEU A 249 9.74 5.58 -55.14
CA LEU A 249 10.14 6.20 -56.42
C LEU A 249 11.11 5.31 -57.22
N ASP A 250 11.36 4.06 -56.79
CA ASP A 250 12.34 3.17 -57.41
C ASP A 250 11.83 2.36 -58.61
N ASN A 251 10.53 2.40 -58.95
CA ASN A 251 10.01 1.60 -60.07
C ASN A 251 10.08 2.27 -61.46
N ALA A 252 10.75 3.43 -61.59
CA ALA A 252 10.89 4.11 -62.89
C ALA A 252 12.29 3.96 -63.54
N ALA A 253 13.30 3.46 -62.81
CA ALA A 253 14.66 3.35 -63.33
C ALA A 253 15.03 1.94 -63.84
N GLU A 254 14.33 0.88 -63.42
CA GLU A 254 14.65 -0.50 -63.82
C GLU A 254 14.01 -0.97 -65.14
N LYS A 255 13.24 -0.13 -65.84
CA LYS A 255 12.57 -0.53 -67.09
C LYS A 255 13.26 -0.16 -68.40
N ASN A 256 14.48 0.39 -68.36
CA ASN A 256 15.22 0.79 -69.57
C ASN A 256 16.65 0.20 -69.67
N ALA A 257 16.97 -0.87 -68.94
CA ALA A 257 18.31 -1.48 -68.95
C ALA A 257 18.37 -2.96 -69.36
N ASN A 258 17.26 -3.57 -69.82
CA ASN A 258 17.21 -4.96 -70.27
C ASN A 258 16.62 -5.09 -71.69
N ASN A 259 17.29 -4.48 -72.66
CA ASN A 259 17.16 -4.85 -74.07
C ASN A 259 18.49 -4.49 -74.73
N ASP A 260 19.49 -5.32 -74.49
CA ASP A 260 20.56 -5.72 -75.41
C ASP A 260 21.52 -6.63 -74.62
N ASP A 261 22.02 -7.67 -75.28
CA ASP A 261 23.05 -8.64 -74.83
C ASP A 261 22.61 -9.96 -74.16
N ASP A 262 21.70 -10.71 -74.80
CA ASP A 262 21.57 -12.17 -74.56
C ASP A 262 21.48 -12.99 -75.87
N GLU A 263 22.35 -12.70 -76.83
CA GLU A 263 22.66 -13.58 -77.98
C GLU A 263 24.12 -14.07 -78.00
N LEU A 264 24.72 -14.29 -76.82
CA LEU A 264 25.97 -15.03 -76.71
C LEU A 264 25.74 -16.29 -75.88
N PHE A 265 25.87 -17.45 -76.55
CA PHE A 265 25.94 -18.82 -75.99
C PHE A 265 24.68 -19.68 -75.97
N SER A 266 23.85 -19.63 -77.02
CA SER A 266 23.02 -20.78 -77.41
C SER A 266 23.22 -21.15 -78.89
N ASN A 267 24.33 -21.86 -79.17
CA ASN A 267 24.42 -22.99 -80.11
C ASN A 267 25.89 -23.36 -80.37
N PHE A 268 26.44 -24.25 -79.53
CA PHE A 268 27.61 -25.05 -79.88
C PHE A 268 27.14 -26.40 -80.41
N GLN A 269 27.28 -26.61 -81.73
CA GLN A 269 27.64 -27.90 -82.33
C GLN A 269 28.02 -27.69 -83.81
N PRO A 270 29.27 -27.97 -84.24
CA PRO A 270 29.57 -28.24 -85.64
C PRO A 270 29.65 -29.75 -85.91
N PHE A 271 29.30 -30.11 -87.15
CA PHE A 271 29.45 -31.43 -87.77
C PHE A 271 30.89 -31.97 -87.72
#